data_AF-R9WJY9-F1
#
_entry.id   AF-R9WJY9-F1
#
_cell.length_a   1.000
_cell.length_b   1.000
_cell.length_c   1.000
_cell.angle_alpha   90.00
_cell.angle_beta   90.00
_cell.angle_gamma   90.00
#
_symmetry.space_group_name_H-M   'P 1'
#
loop_
_entity.id
_entity.type
_entity.pdbx_description
1 polymer ?
#
loop_
_entity_poly.entity_id
_entity_poly.type
_entity_poly.pdbx_seq_one_letter_code
_entity_poly.pdbx_strand_id
1 'polypeptide(L)'
;MSEEQPRNAQAGQRQKQLEKERRQANGNAFSNYDLTRKNEDFMYQLNKQLDRLGVPSDKKDAMLKETIDKLLAGQKKGQTARALFGTPTEYAKELKNPMPTPAETSKQSIKLLAIDNMLIFLSIFTFMFGLMFWLSPAAMQTKNAGSSGITAILIVAITGGLIFGYVATQVQPQIDKNGKRVSKKPLWQRILLIVAGLAAWLIIYMLVSMLPNVINPRLNPWVYIGIGVITFIGDMYFRSKFHVTGSLYGNRAPRR
;
A
#
# COMPACT_ATOMS: atom_id res chain seq x y z
N MET A 1 20.74 -5.12 63.04
CA MET A 1 20.26 -5.13 61.64
C MET A 1 19.55 -3.81 61.38
N SER A 2 20.27 -2.74 60.99
CA SER A 2 19.65 -1.41 60.88
C SER A 2 20.38 -0.46 59.91
N GLU A 3 20.60 -0.83 58.64
CA GLU A 3 21.19 0.10 57.65
C GLU A 3 20.59 0.05 56.22
N GLU A 4 19.43 -0.57 55.99
CA GLU A 4 18.86 -0.67 54.62
C GLU A 4 17.81 0.39 54.27
N GLN A 5 17.34 1.19 55.23
CA GLN A 5 16.19 2.09 55.03
C GLN A 5 16.46 3.45 54.32
N PRO A 6 17.68 4.05 54.31
CA PRO A 6 17.88 5.36 53.67
C PRO A 6 18.16 5.31 52.15
N ARG A 7 18.57 4.16 51.57
CA ARG A 7 18.93 4.05 50.14
C ARG A 7 17.72 3.98 49.20
N ASN A 8 16.62 3.34 49.60
CA ASN A 8 15.41 3.21 48.76
C ASN A 8 14.59 4.51 48.69
N ALA A 9 14.58 5.30 49.77
CA ALA A 9 13.91 6.61 49.78
C ALA A 9 14.59 7.62 48.83
N GLN A 10 15.93 7.62 48.78
CA GLN A 10 16.69 8.47 47.86
C GLN A 10 16.53 8.06 46.40
N ALA A 11 16.40 6.76 46.09
CA ALA A 11 16.16 6.28 44.73
C ALA A 11 14.78 6.73 44.20
N GLY A 12 13.73 6.64 45.02
CA GLY A 12 12.39 7.14 44.67
C GLY A 12 12.32 8.65 44.52
N GLN A 13 13.07 9.41 45.33
CA GLN A 13 13.17 10.86 45.19
C GLN A 13 13.96 11.29 43.96
N ARG A 14 15.06 10.59 43.61
CA ARG A 14 15.79 10.81 42.35
C ARG A 14 14.94 10.50 41.13
N GLN A 15 14.14 9.43 41.16
CA GLN A 15 13.20 9.14 40.07
C GLN A 15 12.15 10.24 39.93
N LYS A 16 11.57 10.72 41.04
CA LYS A 16 10.64 11.86 41.02
C LYS A 16 11.29 13.16 40.54
N GLN A 17 12.56 13.41 40.90
CA GLN A 17 13.32 14.56 40.42
C GLN A 17 13.65 14.47 38.93
N LEU A 18 14.13 13.32 38.45
CA LEU A 18 14.37 13.08 37.02
C LEU A 18 13.07 13.15 36.21
N GLU A 19 11.96 12.70 36.78
CA GLU A 19 10.64 12.84 36.15
C GLU A 19 10.22 14.33 36.15
N LYS A 20 10.50 15.10 37.20
CA LYS A 20 10.26 16.54 37.28
C LYS A 20 11.15 17.36 36.33
N GLU A 21 12.42 16.98 36.18
CA GLU A 21 13.37 17.56 35.23
C GLU A 21 13.00 17.21 33.79
N ARG A 22 12.63 15.94 33.52
CA ARG A 22 12.01 15.56 32.24
C ARG A 22 10.73 16.35 32.00
N ARG A 23 9.89 16.57 33.01
CA ARG A 23 8.66 17.39 32.91
C ARG A 23 8.96 18.87 32.64
N GLN A 24 10.04 19.43 33.20
CA GLN A 24 10.47 20.80 32.96
C GLN A 24 11.13 20.97 31.58
N ALA A 25 11.92 19.99 31.12
CA ALA A 25 12.50 19.98 29.79
C ALA A 25 11.47 19.70 28.67
N ASN A 26 10.45 18.89 28.97
CA ASN A 26 9.35 18.59 28.03
C ASN A 26 8.32 19.72 27.92
N GLY A 27 8.23 20.61 28.92
CA GLY A 27 7.11 21.53 29.13
C GLY A 27 7.17 22.88 28.41
N ASN A 28 8.19 23.20 27.60
CA ASN A 28 8.38 24.57 27.11
C ASN A 28 8.13 24.79 25.61
N ALA A 29 8.05 23.75 24.78
CA ALA A 29 7.90 23.93 23.32
C ALA A 29 6.43 23.99 22.86
N PHE A 30 5.53 23.26 23.53
CA PHE A 30 4.13 23.11 23.10
C PHE A 30 3.09 23.54 24.16
N SER A 31 3.54 24.05 25.31
CA SER A 31 2.68 24.47 26.43
C SER A 31 1.83 25.71 26.15
N ASN A 32 2.19 26.50 25.14
CA ASN A 32 1.47 27.71 24.75
C ASN A 32 0.23 27.43 23.87
N TYR A 33 -0.08 26.16 23.57
CA TYR A 33 -1.09 25.78 22.57
C TYR A 33 -2.39 25.20 23.17
N ASP A 34 -2.69 25.42 24.45
CA ASP A 34 -3.91 24.93 25.14
C ASP A 34 -4.20 23.42 24.93
N LEU A 35 -3.14 22.64 24.76
CA LEU A 35 -3.23 21.19 24.57
C LEU A 35 -3.41 20.51 25.93
N THR A 36 -4.16 19.40 25.96
CA THR A 36 -4.13 18.54 27.14
C THR A 36 -2.72 17.97 27.30
N ARG A 37 -2.32 17.70 28.55
CA ARG A 37 -1.01 17.11 28.87
C ARG A 37 -0.65 15.88 28.05
N LYS A 38 -1.62 14.99 27.78
CA LYS A 38 -1.40 13.80 26.94
C LYS A 38 -1.11 14.15 25.48
N ASN A 39 -1.69 15.23 24.97
CA ASN A 39 -1.48 15.70 23.60
C ASN A 39 -0.16 16.48 23.48
N GLU A 40 0.24 17.23 24.52
CA GLU A 40 1.58 17.85 24.60
C GLU A 40 2.69 16.79 24.56
N ASP A 41 2.54 15.74 25.38
CA ASP A 41 3.48 14.60 25.39
C ASP A 41 3.58 13.92 24.01
N PHE A 42 2.45 13.83 23.29
CA PHE A 42 2.42 13.32 21.91
C PHE A 42 3.19 14.25 20.95
N MET A 43 2.96 15.57 21.02
CA MET A 43 3.63 16.56 20.16
C MET A 43 5.14 16.58 20.37
N TYR A 44 5.59 16.44 21.61
CA TYR A 44 7.02 16.34 21.92
C TYR A 44 7.65 15.09 21.28
N GLN A 45 7.00 13.94 21.45
CA GLN A 45 7.46 12.69 20.85
C GLN A 45 7.44 12.78 19.32
N LEU A 46 6.41 13.39 18.74
CA LEU A 46 6.29 13.59 17.30
C LEU A 46 7.44 14.45 16.75
N ASN A 47 7.70 15.62 17.35
CA ASN A 47 8.81 16.50 16.96
C ASN A 47 10.15 15.77 16.96
N LYS A 48 10.44 15.01 18.03
CA LYS A 48 11.66 14.20 18.12
C LYS A 48 11.75 13.13 17.05
N GLN A 49 10.64 12.53 16.65
CA GLN A 49 10.63 11.53 15.57
C GLN A 49 10.81 12.19 14.19
N LEU A 50 10.24 13.38 13.95
CA LEU A 50 10.48 14.15 12.72
C LEU A 50 11.95 14.55 12.59
N ASP A 51 12.59 14.97 13.70
CA ASP A 51 14.04 15.26 13.73
C ASP A 51 14.87 14.01 13.40
N ARG A 52 14.53 12.86 14.00
CA ARG A 52 15.19 11.56 13.71
C ARG A 52 15.03 11.14 12.26
N LEU A 53 13.91 11.48 11.65
CA LEU A 53 13.64 11.21 10.25
C LEU A 53 14.30 12.24 9.32
N GLY A 54 14.99 13.25 9.83
CA GLY A 54 15.70 14.25 9.02
C GLY A 54 14.75 15.15 8.23
N VAL A 55 13.56 15.45 8.76
CA VAL A 55 12.63 16.38 8.12
C VAL A 55 13.19 17.81 8.21
N PRO A 56 13.29 18.55 7.08
CA PRO A 56 13.73 19.94 7.08
C PRO A 56 12.89 20.85 8.00
N SER A 57 13.53 21.83 8.66
CA SER A 57 12.86 22.66 9.68
C SER A 57 11.65 23.43 9.15
N ASP A 58 11.75 23.95 7.94
CA ASP A 58 10.68 24.67 7.22
C ASP A 58 9.42 23.81 7.05
N LYS A 59 9.58 22.52 6.73
CA LYS A 59 8.46 21.57 6.59
C LYS A 59 7.96 21.06 7.93
N LYS A 60 8.89 20.86 8.88
CA LYS A 60 8.59 20.36 10.22
C LYS A 60 7.62 21.29 10.95
N ASP A 61 7.86 22.59 10.91
CA ASP A 61 7.02 23.58 11.62
C ASP A 61 5.59 23.61 11.07
N ALA A 62 5.44 23.50 9.75
CA ALA A 62 4.12 23.40 9.11
C ALA A 62 3.38 22.11 9.53
N MET A 63 4.07 20.97 9.53
CA MET A 63 3.50 19.67 9.96
C MET A 63 3.07 19.69 11.43
N LEU A 64 3.89 20.27 12.31
CA LEU A 64 3.58 20.39 13.73
C LEU A 64 2.39 21.30 13.96
N LYS A 65 2.32 22.45 13.27
CA LYS A 65 1.19 23.38 13.37
C LYS A 65 -0.13 22.74 12.93
N GLU A 66 -0.15 22.05 11.79
CA GLU A 66 -1.34 21.33 11.33
C GLU A 66 -1.79 20.25 12.32
N THR A 67 -0.82 19.55 12.94
CA THR A 67 -1.12 18.54 13.97
C THR A 67 -1.74 19.18 15.21
N ILE A 68 -1.24 20.33 15.65
CA ILE A 68 -1.80 21.10 16.78
C ILE A 68 -3.25 21.47 16.51
N ASP A 69 -3.57 22.00 15.32
CA ASP A 69 -4.93 22.40 14.96
C ASP A 69 -5.91 21.21 15.02
N LYS A 70 -5.48 20.04 14.53
CA LYS A 70 -6.27 18.80 14.59
C LYS A 70 -6.43 18.29 16.02
N LEU A 71 -5.40 18.40 16.86
CA LEU A 71 -5.47 18.03 18.28
C LEU A 71 -6.45 18.91 19.04
N LEU A 72 -6.43 20.22 18.80
CA LEU A 72 -7.37 21.17 19.38
C LEU A 72 -8.83 20.87 18.96
N ALA A 73 -9.05 20.57 17.68
CA ALA A 73 -10.36 20.18 17.18
C ALA A 73 -10.84 18.83 17.78
N GLY A 74 -9.95 17.86 17.94
CA GLY A 74 -10.24 16.57 18.56
C GLY A 74 -10.49 16.67 20.08
N GLN A 75 -9.74 17.53 20.78
CA GLN A 75 -9.92 17.79 22.21
C GLN A 75 -11.33 18.27 22.54
N LYS A 76 -11.89 19.17 21.73
CA LYS A 76 -13.28 19.64 21.90
C LYS A 76 -14.30 18.50 21.80
N LYS A 77 -13.93 17.38 21.18
CA LYS A 77 -14.76 16.17 21.01
C LYS A 77 -14.34 15.04 21.96
N GLY A 78 -13.45 15.29 22.92
CA GLY A 78 -12.93 14.28 23.85
C GLY A 78 -12.00 13.24 23.21
N GLN A 79 -11.50 13.48 22.00
CA GLN A 79 -10.58 12.57 21.31
C GLN A 79 -9.13 12.80 21.76
N THR A 80 -8.41 11.71 22.03
CA THR A 80 -6.98 11.76 22.40
C THR A 80 -6.10 11.74 21.16
N ALA A 81 -4.87 12.27 21.23
CA ALA A 81 -3.89 12.19 20.15
C ALA A 81 -3.71 10.75 19.63
N ARG A 82 -3.70 9.77 20.54
CA ARG A 82 -3.55 8.35 20.18
C ARG A 82 -4.75 7.80 19.40
N ALA A 83 -5.95 8.27 19.69
CA ALA A 83 -7.15 7.90 18.94
C ALA A 83 -7.19 8.57 17.55
N LEU A 84 -6.61 9.77 17.43
CA LEU A 84 -6.56 10.52 16.18
C LEU A 84 -5.45 10.03 15.24
N PHE A 85 -4.28 9.71 15.78
CA PHE A 85 -3.04 9.55 15.01
C PHE A 85 -2.26 8.26 15.29
N GLY A 86 -2.70 7.43 16.24
CA GLY A 86 -1.94 6.25 16.65
C GLY A 86 -0.69 6.62 17.46
N THR A 87 0.45 5.98 17.20
CA THR A 87 1.70 6.30 17.91
C THR A 87 2.45 7.46 17.24
N PRO A 88 3.20 8.29 18.00
CA PRO A 88 3.99 9.38 17.42
C PRO A 88 5.00 8.93 16.37
N THR A 89 5.55 7.71 16.52
CA THR A 89 6.51 7.14 15.57
C THR A 89 5.87 6.79 14.24
N GLU A 90 4.68 6.18 14.26
CA GLU A 90 3.92 5.86 13.04
C GLU A 90 3.48 7.15 12.35
N TYR A 91 2.95 8.09 13.13
CA TYR A 91 2.48 9.36 12.59
C TYR A 91 3.62 10.22 12.00
N ALA A 92 4.81 10.22 12.60
CA ALA A 92 5.97 10.90 12.02
C ALA A 92 6.40 10.31 10.66
N LYS A 93 6.31 8.98 10.52
CA LYS A 93 6.57 8.30 9.25
C LYS A 93 5.51 8.65 8.20
N GLU A 94 4.25 8.70 8.62
CA GLU A 94 3.13 9.14 7.77
C GLU A 94 3.29 10.59 7.32
N LEU A 95 3.72 11.50 8.20
CA LEU A 95 3.95 12.90 7.83
C LEU A 95 5.13 13.06 6.86
N LYS A 96 6.22 12.33 7.05
CA LYS A 96 7.39 12.40 6.16
C LYS A 96 7.11 11.76 4.79
N ASN A 97 6.48 10.60 4.79
CA ASN A 97 6.12 9.85 3.61
C ASN A 97 4.60 9.66 3.64
N PRO A 98 3.82 10.70 3.29
CA PRO A 98 2.37 10.56 3.23
C PRO A 98 2.07 9.40 2.29
N MET A 99 1.45 8.35 2.81
CA MET A 99 0.77 7.41 1.93
C MET A 99 -0.17 8.26 1.08
N PRO A 100 -0.22 8.03 -0.25
CA PRO A 100 -1.16 8.76 -1.09
C PRO A 100 -2.51 8.69 -0.40
N THR A 101 -3.10 9.86 -0.12
CA THR A 101 -4.38 9.88 0.59
C THR A 101 -5.32 9.00 -0.23
N PRO A 102 -6.27 8.27 0.38
CA PRO A 102 -7.13 7.43 -0.42
C PRO A 102 -8.02 8.21 -1.42
N ALA A 103 -8.00 9.56 -1.37
CA ALA A 103 -8.47 10.48 -2.43
C ALA A 103 -7.53 10.59 -3.66
N GLU A 104 -6.22 10.41 -3.50
CA GLU A 104 -5.24 10.25 -4.58
C GLU A 104 -5.27 8.82 -5.14
N THR A 105 -5.51 7.84 -4.27
CA THR A 105 -5.81 6.44 -4.67
C THR A 105 -7.09 6.34 -5.50
N SER A 106 -8.13 7.12 -5.21
CA SER A 106 -9.40 7.02 -5.95
C SER A 106 -9.32 7.56 -7.38
N LYS A 107 -8.30 8.38 -7.68
CA LYS A 107 -7.98 8.88 -9.02
C LYS A 107 -6.89 8.08 -9.71
N GLN A 108 -6.70 6.81 -9.35
CA GLN A 108 -5.88 5.94 -10.18
C GLN A 108 -6.49 5.87 -11.58
N SER A 109 -5.77 6.43 -12.57
CA SER A 109 -6.19 6.37 -13.97
C SER A 109 -6.38 4.90 -14.34
N ILE A 110 -7.49 4.57 -15.01
CA ILE A 110 -7.75 3.23 -15.58
C ILE A 110 -6.50 2.68 -16.29
N LYS A 111 -5.71 3.57 -16.91
CA LYS A 111 -4.44 3.25 -17.57
C LYS A 111 -3.39 2.67 -16.62
N LEU A 112 -3.19 3.25 -15.43
CA LEU A 112 -2.20 2.77 -14.46
C LEU A 112 -2.60 1.39 -13.94
N LEU A 113 -3.88 1.21 -13.63
CA LEU A 113 -4.39 -0.06 -13.13
C LEU A 113 -4.35 -1.15 -14.22
N ALA A 114 -4.59 -0.77 -15.47
CA ALA A 114 -4.48 -1.69 -16.59
C ALA A 114 -3.04 -2.13 -16.87
N ILE A 115 -2.07 -1.20 -16.79
CA ILE A 115 -0.65 -1.52 -16.94
C ILE A 115 -0.18 -2.43 -15.80
N ASP A 116 -0.55 -2.12 -14.56
CA ASP A 116 -0.25 -2.96 -13.39
C ASP A 116 -0.79 -4.39 -13.56
N ASN A 117 -2.07 -4.52 -13.92
CA ASN A 117 -2.69 -5.81 -14.17
C ASN A 117 -2.07 -6.53 -15.38
N MET A 118 -1.68 -5.81 -16.44
CA MET A 118 -1.00 -6.39 -17.59
C MET A 118 0.37 -6.97 -17.22
N LEU A 119 1.19 -6.21 -16.47
CA LEU A 119 2.53 -6.64 -16.07
C LEU A 119 2.45 -7.90 -15.21
N ILE A 120 1.50 -7.96 -14.28
CA ILE A 120 1.36 -9.13 -13.41
C ILE A 120 0.83 -10.36 -14.15
N PHE A 121 -0.13 -10.21 -15.07
CA PHE A 121 -0.55 -11.33 -15.90
C PHE A 121 0.59 -11.81 -16.80
N LEU A 122 1.30 -10.89 -17.46
CA LEU A 122 2.45 -11.24 -18.29
C LEU A 122 3.49 -12.01 -17.49
N SER A 123 3.80 -11.53 -16.28
CA SER A 123 4.73 -12.18 -15.38
C SER A 123 4.29 -13.59 -14.97
N ILE A 124 3.05 -13.73 -14.50
CA ILE A 124 2.51 -15.02 -14.05
C ILE A 124 2.47 -16.02 -15.20
N PHE A 125 1.93 -15.65 -16.37
CA PHE A 125 1.79 -16.59 -17.48
C PHE A 125 3.14 -16.99 -18.07
N THR A 126 4.06 -16.06 -18.27
CA THR A 126 5.40 -16.39 -18.79
C THR A 126 6.18 -17.23 -17.78
N PHE A 127 6.16 -16.89 -16.50
CA PHE A 127 6.83 -17.67 -15.46
C PHE A 127 6.21 -19.07 -15.32
N MET A 128 4.88 -19.18 -15.27
CA MET A 128 4.14 -20.45 -15.17
C MET A 128 4.45 -21.35 -16.36
N PHE A 129 4.37 -20.86 -17.59
CA PHE A 129 4.68 -21.67 -18.77
C PHE A 129 6.16 -22.04 -18.85
N GLY A 130 7.06 -21.11 -18.48
CA GLY A 130 8.49 -21.40 -18.36
C GLY A 130 8.78 -22.56 -17.40
N LEU A 131 8.12 -22.58 -16.23
CA LEU A 131 8.21 -23.69 -15.28
C LEU A 131 7.55 -24.97 -15.82
N MET A 132 6.38 -24.89 -16.45
CA MET A 132 5.68 -26.06 -17.02
C MET A 132 6.51 -26.77 -18.09
N PHE A 133 7.24 -26.02 -18.93
CA PHE A 133 8.16 -26.62 -19.91
C PHE A 133 9.27 -27.46 -19.25
N TRP A 134 9.62 -27.18 -17.99
CA TRP A 134 10.64 -27.91 -17.26
C TRP A 134 10.05 -29.04 -16.41
N LEU A 135 8.97 -28.76 -15.69
CA LEU A 135 8.30 -29.71 -14.79
C LEU A 135 7.48 -30.76 -15.54
N SER A 136 6.96 -30.43 -16.72
CA SER A 136 6.10 -31.34 -17.50
C SER A 136 6.32 -31.17 -19.01
N PRO A 137 7.53 -31.47 -19.53
CA PRO A 137 7.84 -31.28 -20.94
C PRO A 137 6.89 -32.03 -21.87
N ALA A 138 6.50 -33.26 -21.52
CA ALA A 138 5.57 -34.08 -22.31
C ALA A 138 4.18 -33.44 -22.43
N ALA A 139 3.67 -32.82 -21.37
CA ALA A 139 2.39 -32.11 -21.40
C ALA A 139 2.43 -30.85 -22.30
N MET A 140 3.63 -30.30 -22.51
CA MET A 140 3.85 -29.14 -23.35
C MET A 140 4.18 -29.49 -24.82
N GLN A 141 4.36 -30.77 -25.15
CA GLN A 141 4.58 -31.26 -26.52
C GLN A 141 3.26 -31.37 -27.31
N THR A 142 2.62 -30.23 -27.52
CA THR A 142 1.42 -30.11 -28.35
C THR A 142 1.78 -29.69 -29.78
N LYS A 143 0.98 -30.12 -30.77
CA LYS A 143 1.12 -29.69 -32.18
C LYS A 143 1.02 -28.18 -32.33
N ASN A 144 0.11 -27.55 -31.57
CA ASN A 144 -0.06 -26.10 -31.54
C ASN A 144 0.49 -25.55 -30.22
N ALA A 145 1.14 -24.39 -30.27
CA ALA A 145 1.62 -23.68 -29.08
C ALA A 145 0.49 -23.38 -28.09
N GLY A 146 -0.74 -23.20 -28.59
CA GLY A 146 -1.90 -22.93 -27.75
C GLY A 146 -1.73 -21.66 -26.92
N SER A 147 -2.21 -21.69 -25.69
CA SER A 147 -2.04 -20.59 -24.75
C SER A 147 -0.59 -20.38 -24.27
N SER A 148 0.32 -21.32 -24.54
CA SER A 148 1.73 -21.19 -24.15
C SER A 148 2.57 -20.35 -25.12
N GLY A 149 2.07 -20.05 -26.32
CA GLY A 149 2.79 -19.22 -27.27
C GLY A 149 2.88 -17.76 -26.83
N ILE A 150 3.95 -17.06 -27.24
CA ILE A 150 4.23 -15.71 -26.72
C ILE A 150 3.17 -14.69 -27.12
N THR A 151 2.69 -14.73 -28.35
CA THR A 151 1.65 -13.83 -28.85
C THR A 151 0.36 -14.03 -28.07
N ALA A 152 0.03 -15.29 -27.78
CA ALA A 152 -1.13 -15.62 -26.98
C ALA A 152 -1.05 -15.01 -25.57
N ILE A 153 0.08 -15.21 -24.90
CA ILE A 153 0.32 -14.66 -23.57
C ILE A 153 0.24 -13.13 -23.57
N LEU A 154 0.81 -12.46 -24.58
CA LEU A 154 0.75 -11.00 -24.70
C LEU A 154 -0.68 -10.50 -24.84
N ILE A 155 -1.49 -11.10 -25.72
CA ILE A 155 -2.89 -10.71 -25.91
C ILE A 155 -3.68 -10.94 -24.62
N VAL A 156 -3.51 -12.09 -23.97
CA VAL A 156 -4.19 -12.42 -22.70
C VAL A 156 -3.79 -11.45 -21.59
N ALA A 157 -2.51 -11.07 -21.51
CA ALA A 157 -2.02 -10.13 -20.51
C ALA A 157 -2.55 -8.71 -20.76
N ILE A 158 -2.51 -8.22 -22.00
CA ILE A 158 -3.04 -6.90 -22.37
C ILE A 158 -4.55 -6.83 -22.11
N THR A 159 -5.30 -7.81 -22.61
CA THR A 159 -6.76 -7.84 -22.43
C THR A 159 -7.16 -8.04 -20.97
N GLY A 160 -6.45 -8.88 -20.22
CA GLY A 160 -6.61 -9.03 -18.77
C GLY A 160 -6.34 -7.72 -18.04
N GLY A 161 -5.25 -7.03 -18.41
CA GLY A 161 -4.92 -5.69 -17.92
C GLY A 161 -6.08 -4.72 -18.10
N LEU A 162 -6.58 -4.57 -19.32
CA LEU A 162 -7.67 -3.66 -19.66
C LEU A 162 -8.99 -4.03 -18.98
N ILE A 163 -9.39 -5.30 -19.03
CA ILE A 163 -10.66 -5.78 -18.46
C ILE A 163 -10.64 -5.62 -16.94
N PHE A 164 -9.63 -6.16 -16.25
CA PHE A 164 -9.58 -6.10 -14.79
C PHE A 164 -9.24 -4.70 -14.29
N GLY A 165 -8.50 -3.91 -15.08
CA GLY A 165 -8.32 -2.47 -14.84
C GLY A 165 -9.66 -1.75 -14.82
N TYR A 166 -10.49 -1.95 -15.85
CA TYR A 166 -11.83 -1.37 -15.92
C TYR A 166 -12.75 -1.87 -14.80
N VAL A 167 -12.85 -3.19 -14.59
CA VAL A 167 -13.70 -3.80 -13.56
C VAL A 167 -13.35 -3.24 -12.18
N ALA A 168 -12.07 -3.14 -11.86
CA ALA A 168 -11.63 -2.62 -10.58
C ALA A 168 -12.03 -1.15 -10.38
N THR A 169 -11.97 -0.30 -11.42
CA THR A 169 -12.48 1.08 -11.30
C THR A 169 -13.98 1.18 -11.06
N GLN A 170 -14.76 0.21 -11.56
CA GLN A 170 -16.22 0.16 -11.37
C GLN A 170 -16.63 -0.42 -10.01
N VAL A 171 -15.79 -1.29 -9.43
CA VAL A 171 -16.11 -2.09 -8.26
C VAL A 171 -15.47 -1.53 -6.98
N GLN A 172 -14.34 -0.83 -7.07
CA GLN A 172 -13.66 -0.31 -5.89
C GLN A 172 -14.46 0.84 -5.23
N PRO A 173 -14.61 0.82 -3.90
CA PRO A 173 -15.23 1.92 -3.17
C PRO A 173 -14.45 3.22 -3.41
N GLN A 174 -15.17 4.28 -3.74
CA GLN A 174 -14.61 5.61 -3.93
C GLN A 174 -14.72 6.36 -2.61
N ILE A 175 -13.78 7.28 -2.33
CA ILE A 175 -13.93 8.18 -1.19
C ILE A 175 -14.79 9.37 -1.60
N ASP A 176 -15.88 9.58 -0.86
CA ASP A 176 -16.72 10.76 -1.01
C ASP A 176 -16.06 11.99 -0.38
N LYS A 177 -16.57 13.21 -0.66
CA LYS A 177 -16.10 14.51 -0.16
C LYS A 177 -15.92 14.54 1.37
N ASN A 178 -16.63 13.67 2.08
CA ASN A 178 -16.62 13.53 3.54
C ASN A 178 -15.65 12.46 4.07
N GLY A 179 -14.75 11.92 3.23
CA GLY A 179 -13.77 10.91 3.64
C GLY A 179 -14.32 9.48 3.84
N LYS A 180 -15.63 9.28 3.63
CA LYS A 180 -16.27 7.96 3.73
C LYS A 180 -16.06 7.15 2.46
N ARG A 181 -15.78 5.85 2.61
CA ARG A 181 -15.74 4.89 1.51
C ARG A 181 -17.17 4.56 1.06
N VAL A 182 -17.55 5.03 -0.11
CA VAL A 182 -18.87 4.82 -0.69
C VAL A 182 -18.73 4.00 -1.98
N SER A 183 -19.43 2.87 -2.04
CA SER A 183 -19.55 2.09 -3.28
C SER A 183 -20.66 2.71 -4.13
N LYS A 184 -20.34 3.11 -5.36
CA LYS A 184 -21.34 3.68 -6.29
C LYS A 184 -22.37 2.65 -6.77
N LYS A 185 -22.01 1.35 -6.73
CA LYS A 185 -22.84 0.26 -7.23
C LYS A 185 -23.23 -0.70 -6.09
N PRO A 186 -24.46 -1.24 -6.09
CA PRO A 186 -24.87 -2.29 -5.16
C PRO A 186 -24.06 -3.58 -5.37
N LEU A 187 -24.01 -4.44 -4.35
CA LEU A 187 -23.16 -5.64 -4.35
C LEU A 187 -23.44 -6.58 -5.54
N TRP A 188 -24.70 -6.80 -5.90
CA TRP A 188 -25.06 -7.69 -7.02
C TRP A 188 -24.51 -7.21 -8.36
N GLN A 189 -24.55 -5.90 -8.64
CA GLN A 189 -23.96 -5.33 -9.87
C GLN A 189 -22.44 -5.47 -9.88
N ARG A 190 -21.78 -5.35 -8.72
CA ARG A 190 -20.32 -5.54 -8.61
C ARG A 190 -19.95 -6.99 -8.89
N ILE A 191 -20.68 -7.94 -8.30
CA ILE A 191 -20.51 -9.37 -8.56
C ILE A 191 -20.71 -9.66 -10.05
N LEU A 192 -21.78 -9.14 -10.64
CA LEU A 192 -22.08 -9.31 -12.06
C LEU A 192 -20.95 -8.79 -12.96
N LEU A 193 -20.39 -7.61 -12.66
CA LEU A 193 -19.27 -7.04 -13.42
C LEU A 193 -17.99 -7.87 -13.32
N ILE A 194 -17.69 -8.43 -12.13
CA ILE A 194 -16.53 -9.30 -11.95
C ILE A 194 -16.71 -10.60 -12.75
N VAL A 195 -17.89 -11.23 -12.64
CA VAL A 195 -18.20 -12.47 -13.36
C VAL A 195 -18.18 -12.25 -14.87
N ALA A 196 -18.79 -11.16 -15.36
CA ALA A 196 -18.78 -10.82 -16.78
C ALA A 196 -17.37 -10.52 -17.29
N GLY A 197 -16.55 -9.80 -16.52
CA GLY A 197 -15.15 -9.54 -16.85
C GLY A 197 -14.33 -10.83 -16.95
N LEU A 198 -14.49 -11.74 -15.97
CA LEU A 198 -13.84 -13.04 -15.99
C LEU A 198 -14.28 -13.88 -17.19
N ALA A 199 -15.59 -13.96 -17.47
CA ALA A 199 -16.13 -14.69 -18.60
C ALA A 199 -15.58 -14.15 -19.93
N ALA A 200 -15.57 -12.82 -20.12
CA ALA A 200 -15.00 -12.18 -21.30
C ALA A 200 -13.51 -12.51 -21.46
N TRP A 201 -12.74 -12.48 -20.36
CA TRP A 201 -11.32 -12.81 -20.39
C TRP A 201 -11.06 -14.28 -20.72
N LEU A 202 -11.88 -15.21 -20.20
CA LEU A 202 -11.79 -16.65 -20.54
C LEU A 202 -12.14 -16.91 -22.00
N ILE A 203 -13.14 -16.22 -22.56
CA ILE A 203 -13.46 -16.31 -24.00
C ILE A 203 -12.26 -15.86 -24.83
N ILE A 204 -11.63 -14.73 -24.49
CA ILE A 204 -10.43 -14.26 -25.18
C ILE A 204 -9.30 -15.29 -25.08
N TYR A 205 -9.08 -15.85 -23.89
CA TYR A 205 -8.08 -16.89 -23.67
C TYR A 205 -8.33 -18.13 -24.57
N MET A 206 -9.59 -18.58 -24.67
CA MET A 206 -9.95 -19.69 -25.57
C MET A 206 -9.69 -19.34 -27.04
N LEU A 207 -10.13 -18.17 -27.51
CA LEU A 207 -9.93 -17.74 -28.90
C LEU A 207 -8.44 -17.66 -29.26
N VAL A 208 -7.65 -17.10 -28.36
CA VAL A 208 -6.21 -16.92 -28.54
C VAL A 208 -5.45 -18.26 -28.48
N SER A 209 -5.98 -19.26 -27.74
CA SER A 209 -5.42 -20.61 -27.75
C SER A 209 -5.51 -21.31 -29.12
N MET A 210 -6.37 -20.83 -30.02
CA MET A 210 -6.54 -21.38 -31.37
C MET A 210 -5.59 -20.75 -32.40
N LEU A 211 -4.71 -19.82 -32.00
CA LEU A 211 -3.78 -19.16 -32.91
C LEU A 211 -2.78 -20.17 -33.52
N PRO A 212 -2.54 -20.11 -34.84
CA PRO A 212 -1.56 -20.96 -35.49
C PRO A 212 -0.13 -20.59 -35.08
N ASN A 213 0.77 -21.60 -35.11
CA ASN A 213 2.16 -21.45 -34.64
C ASN A 213 2.95 -20.35 -35.36
N VAL A 214 2.60 -20.03 -36.61
CA VAL A 214 3.28 -18.99 -37.40
C VAL A 214 3.22 -17.62 -36.72
N ILE A 215 2.05 -17.28 -36.15
CA ILE A 215 1.85 -16.00 -35.44
C ILE A 215 1.92 -16.14 -33.93
N ASN A 216 1.97 -17.37 -33.41
CA ASN A 216 2.04 -17.67 -31.98
C ASN A 216 3.17 -18.68 -31.68
N PRO A 217 4.45 -18.29 -31.88
CA PRO A 217 5.56 -19.19 -31.67
C PRO A 217 5.79 -19.46 -30.17
N ARG A 218 6.37 -20.63 -29.87
CA ARG A 218 6.94 -20.92 -28.55
C ARG A 218 8.36 -20.38 -28.47
N LEU A 219 8.68 -19.71 -27.38
CA LEU A 219 10.05 -19.30 -27.09
C LEU A 219 10.81 -20.41 -26.35
N ASN A 220 12.12 -20.22 -26.20
CA ASN A 220 12.93 -21.06 -25.32
C ASN A 220 12.42 -20.94 -23.86
N PRO A 221 12.29 -22.04 -23.10
CA PRO A 221 11.85 -22.02 -21.70
C PRO A 221 12.56 -21.01 -20.81
N TRP A 222 13.88 -20.81 -21.00
CA TRP A 222 14.66 -19.84 -20.24
C TRP A 222 14.26 -18.39 -20.55
N VAL A 223 13.82 -18.13 -21.78
CA VAL A 223 13.31 -16.81 -22.17
C VAL A 223 11.98 -16.52 -21.48
N TYR A 224 11.10 -17.51 -21.35
CA TYR A 224 9.86 -17.37 -20.59
C TYR A 224 10.11 -17.02 -19.12
N ILE A 225 11.03 -17.73 -18.47
CA ILE A 225 11.41 -17.46 -17.08
C ILE A 225 12.02 -16.06 -16.96
N GLY A 226 12.92 -15.68 -17.87
CA GLY A 226 13.54 -14.36 -17.92
C GLY A 226 12.50 -13.24 -18.04
N ILE A 227 11.55 -13.36 -18.98
CA ILE A 227 10.46 -12.39 -19.14
C ILE A 227 9.62 -12.33 -17.85
N GLY A 228 9.28 -13.48 -17.27
CA GLY A 228 8.50 -13.55 -16.04
C GLY A 228 9.14 -12.78 -14.88
N VAL A 229 10.44 -12.98 -14.67
CA VAL A 229 11.20 -12.29 -13.62
C VAL A 229 11.36 -10.81 -13.91
N ILE A 230 11.71 -10.43 -15.15
CA ILE A 230 11.90 -9.03 -15.54
C ILE A 230 10.58 -8.25 -15.40
N THR A 231 9.47 -8.83 -15.85
CA THR A 231 8.16 -8.19 -15.76
C THR A 231 7.65 -8.13 -14.32
N PHE A 232 7.98 -9.11 -13.47
CA PHE A 232 7.70 -9.05 -12.03
C PHE A 232 8.45 -7.92 -11.34
N ILE A 233 9.75 -7.79 -11.60
CA ILE A 233 10.57 -6.70 -11.05
C ILE A 233 10.07 -5.36 -11.59
N GLY A 234 9.74 -5.30 -12.88
CA GLY A 234 9.12 -4.14 -13.52
C GLY A 234 7.80 -3.76 -12.86
N ASP A 235 6.93 -4.72 -12.54
CA ASP A 235 5.69 -4.52 -11.79
C ASP A 235 5.97 -3.98 -10.38
N MET A 236 6.92 -4.56 -9.64
CA MET A 236 7.31 -4.05 -8.32
C MET A 236 7.83 -2.60 -8.37
N TYR A 237 8.65 -2.27 -9.37
CA TYR A 237 9.14 -0.91 -9.59
C TYR A 237 8.02 0.04 -10.03
N PHE A 238 7.12 -0.40 -10.90
CA PHE A 238 5.97 0.39 -11.35
C PHE A 238 5.05 0.74 -10.18
N ARG A 239 4.73 -0.26 -9.33
CA ARG A 239 3.91 -0.07 -8.13
C ARG A 239 4.56 0.88 -7.13
N SER A 240 5.88 0.78 -6.91
CA SER A 240 6.58 1.65 -5.97
C SER A 240 6.67 3.09 -6.47
N LYS A 241 6.86 3.30 -7.78
CA LYS A 241 6.93 4.63 -8.39
C LYS A 241 5.57 5.32 -8.48
N PHE A 242 4.55 4.60 -8.93
CA PHE A 242 3.21 5.15 -9.21
C PHE A 242 2.19 4.90 -8.08
N HIS A 243 2.63 4.33 -6.96
CA HIS A 243 1.84 4.08 -5.76
C HIS A 243 0.48 3.44 -6.05
N VAL A 244 0.50 2.33 -6.81
CA VAL A 244 -0.72 1.64 -7.23
C VAL A 244 -1.38 0.90 -6.07
N THR A 245 -2.50 1.42 -5.59
CA THR A 245 -3.28 0.92 -4.46
C THR A 245 -4.65 0.43 -4.96
N GLY A 246 -5.02 -0.81 -4.64
CA GLY A 246 -6.29 -1.44 -5.06
C GLY A 246 -6.20 -2.47 -6.20
N SER A 247 -5.01 -2.73 -6.74
CA SER A 247 -4.75 -3.85 -7.68
C SER A 247 -5.21 -5.22 -7.12
N LEU A 248 -5.35 -6.24 -8.00
CA LEU A 248 -5.86 -7.59 -7.69
C LEU A 248 -5.29 -8.23 -6.41
N TYR A 249 -4.07 -7.87 -5.99
CA TYR A 249 -3.45 -8.37 -4.76
C TYR A 249 -3.90 -7.69 -3.46
N GLY A 250 -4.85 -6.77 -3.54
CA GLY A 250 -5.25 -5.94 -2.41
C GLY A 250 -4.13 -4.98 -2.00
N ASN A 251 -4.49 -3.94 -1.25
CA ASN A 251 -3.49 -3.10 -0.63
C ASN A 251 -2.58 -3.99 0.22
N ARG A 252 -1.29 -4.08 -0.16
CA ARG A 252 -0.25 -4.46 0.80
C ARG A 252 -0.13 -3.30 1.78
N ALA A 253 -1.10 -3.21 2.70
CA ALA A 253 -0.86 -2.58 3.97
C ALA A 253 0.37 -3.30 4.53
N PRO A 254 1.47 -2.60 4.87
CA PRO A 254 2.49 -3.22 5.69
C PRO A 254 1.77 -3.76 6.92
N ARG A 255 1.93 -5.07 7.17
CA ARG A 255 1.35 -5.72 8.34
C ARG A 255 1.73 -4.90 9.57
N ARG A 256 0.70 -4.57 10.33
CA ARG A 256 0.76 -3.94 11.66
C ARG A 256 1.82 -4.58 12.53
#